data_AF-A0A969S2R3-F1
#
_entry.id   AF-A0A969S2R3-F1
#
_cell.length_a   1.000
_cell.length_b   1.000
_cell.length_c   1.000
_cell.angle_alpha   90.00
_cell.angle_beta   90.00
_cell.angle_gamma   90.00
#
_symmetry.space_group_name_H-M   'P 1'
#
loop_
_entity.id
_entity.type
_entity.pdbx_description
1 polymer ?
#
loop_
_entity_poly.entity_id
_entity_poly.type
_entity_poly.pdbx_seq_one_letter_code
_entity_poly.pdbx_strand_id
1 'polypeptide(L)'
;MTSKVETLAKLYLQGESAEISEEAKNELCDWLMSEFQQLPINVQFSDYMRYETTQDMFADIEQGQLWESAESYDSAIYPNPFYGFAFLAIHDYDHYRTISDFSLEGEIIAYKLTAKRAPSLEIQKILYSEIVLKTATYLYLGHTPETKIIFP
;
A
#
# COMPACT_ATOMS: atom_id res chain seq x y z
N MET A 1 -10.82 -23.33 -13.14
CA MET A 1 -10.82 -21.86 -13.12
C MET A 1 -9.67 -21.42 -12.24
N THR A 2 -8.80 -20.55 -12.74
CA THR A 2 -7.69 -19.97 -11.97
C THR A 2 -8.27 -19.07 -10.87
N SER A 3 -7.75 -19.11 -9.65
CA SER A 3 -8.22 -18.21 -8.59
C SER A 3 -7.83 -16.76 -8.93
N LYS A 4 -8.60 -15.78 -8.44
CA LYS A 4 -8.28 -14.36 -8.65
C LYS A 4 -6.90 -14.00 -8.12
N VAL A 5 -6.53 -14.55 -6.96
CA VAL A 5 -5.19 -14.45 -6.36
C VAL A 5 -4.12 -14.92 -7.36
N GLU A 6 -4.27 -16.11 -7.91
CA GLU A 6 -3.29 -16.68 -8.86
C GLU A 6 -3.20 -15.85 -10.16
N THR A 7 -4.32 -15.37 -10.69
CA THR A 7 -4.30 -14.50 -11.89
C THR A 7 -3.55 -13.19 -11.64
N LEU A 8 -3.82 -12.50 -10.54
CA LEU A 8 -3.16 -11.23 -10.20
C LEU A 8 -1.69 -11.44 -9.82
N ALA A 9 -1.38 -12.51 -9.09
CA ALA A 9 -0.01 -12.87 -8.76
C ALA A 9 0.83 -13.16 -10.01
N LYS A 10 0.27 -13.90 -10.98
CA LYS A 10 0.94 -14.16 -12.26
C LYS A 10 1.20 -12.89 -13.05
N LEU A 11 0.24 -11.96 -13.07
CA LEU A 11 0.41 -10.64 -13.69
C LEU A 11 1.59 -9.90 -13.04
N TYR A 12 1.69 -9.90 -11.71
CA TYR A 12 2.82 -9.27 -11.03
C TYR A 12 4.13 -9.99 -11.37
N LEU A 13 4.21 -11.30 -11.17
CA LEU A 13 5.43 -12.08 -11.30
C LEU A 13 5.99 -12.07 -12.73
N GLN A 14 5.12 -12.19 -13.72
CA GLN A 14 5.51 -12.29 -15.13
C GLN A 14 5.57 -10.93 -15.84
N GLY A 15 5.02 -9.88 -15.23
CA GLY A 15 5.06 -8.52 -15.76
C GLY A 15 6.46 -7.93 -15.72
N GLU A 16 6.80 -7.16 -16.75
CA GLU A 16 7.99 -6.31 -16.78
C GLU A 16 7.80 -5.12 -15.83
N SER A 17 8.86 -4.76 -15.10
CA SER A 17 8.82 -3.59 -14.23
C SER A 17 8.63 -2.34 -15.08
N ALA A 18 7.63 -1.53 -14.75
CA ALA A 18 7.41 -0.24 -15.35
C ALA A 18 8.53 0.73 -14.97
N GLU A 19 9.01 1.50 -15.93
CA GLU A 19 9.85 2.66 -15.68
C GLU A 19 8.95 3.83 -15.24
N ILE A 20 9.18 4.34 -14.04
CA ILE A 20 8.43 5.49 -13.50
C ILE A 20 9.22 6.75 -13.78
N SER A 21 8.59 7.70 -14.47
CA SER A 21 9.17 9.01 -14.77
C SER A 21 9.49 9.80 -13.49
N GLU A 22 10.47 10.70 -13.55
CA GLU A 22 10.77 11.58 -12.41
C GLU A 22 9.60 12.51 -12.11
N GLU A 23 8.84 12.93 -13.13
CA GLU A 23 7.62 13.70 -12.98
C GLU A 23 6.56 12.95 -12.17
N ALA A 24 6.31 11.67 -12.47
CA ALA A 24 5.37 10.84 -11.73
C ALA A 24 5.85 10.54 -10.31
N LYS A 25 7.16 10.33 -10.09
CA LYS A 25 7.71 10.17 -8.73
C LYS A 25 7.50 11.42 -7.88
N ASN A 26 7.75 12.61 -8.45
CA ASN A 26 7.54 13.87 -7.74
C ASN A 26 6.05 14.09 -7.43
N GLU A 27 5.16 13.84 -8.41
CA GLU A 27 3.72 13.91 -8.20
C GLU A 27 3.24 12.95 -7.10
N LEU A 28 3.75 11.71 -7.09
CA LEU A 28 3.47 10.71 -6.04
C LEU A 28 3.91 11.23 -4.67
N CYS A 29 5.13 11.74 -4.58
CA CYS A 29 5.71 12.23 -3.33
C CYS A 29 4.92 13.41 -2.77
N ASP A 30 4.63 14.41 -3.60
CA ASP A 30 3.85 15.59 -3.20
C ASP A 30 2.46 15.20 -2.71
N TRP A 31 1.80 14.27 -3.43
CA TRP A 31 0.49 13.77 -3.05
C TRP A 31 0.52 12.97 -1.75
N LEU A 32 1.48 12.06 -1.56
CA LEU A 32 1.64 11.30 -0.31
C LEU A 32 1.83 12.22 0.89
N MET A 33 2.65 13.26 0.75
CA MET A 33 2.87 14.22 1.84
C MET A 33 1.62 15.03 2.16
N SER A 34 0.87 15.45 1.14
CA SER A 34 -0.39 16.15 1.31
C SER A 34 -1.44 15.30 2.03
N GLU A 35 -1.56 14.02 1.67
CA GLU A 35 -2.49 13.08 2.30
C GLU A 35 -2.06 12.75 3.74
N PHE A 36 -0.77 12.47 3.96
CA PHE A 36 -0.23 12.14 5.27
C PHE A 36 -0.42 13.27 6.29
N GLN A 37 -0.19 14.52 5.88
CA GLN A 37 -0.41 15.69 6.73
C GLN A 37 -1.87 15.91 7.14
N GLN A 38 -2.82 15.33 6.41
CA GLN A 38 -4.25 15.43 6.68
C GLN A 38 -4.78 14.26 7.53
N LEU A 39 -3.95 13.26 7.84
CA LEU A 39 -4.36 12.14 8.68
C LEU A 39 -4.74 12.65 10.08
N PRO A 40 -5.97 12.38 10.57
CA PRO A 40 -6.43 12.86 11.87
C PRO A 40 -5.99 11.92 13.00
N ILE A 41 -4.77 11.40 12.93
CA ILE A 41 -4.25 10.36 13.83
C ILE A 41 -2.76 10.52 14.10
N ASN A 42 -2.31 10.10 15.29
CA ASN A 42 -0.89 10.07 15.61
C ASN A 42 -0.26 8.80 15.05
N VAL A 43 0.46 8.92 13.94
CA VAL A 43 1.21 7.82 13.32
C VAL A 43 2.55 7.67 14.04
N GLN A 44 2.85 6.46 14.49
CA GLN A 44 4.04 6.09 15.23
C GLN A 44 4.83 5.04 14.47
N PHE A 45 6.15 5.14 14.60
CA PHE A 45 7.07 4.15 14.05
C PHE A 45 7.18 2.95 14.98
N SER A 46 7.26 1.75 14.40
CA SER A 46 7.55 0.50 15.10
C SER A 46 8.72 -0.23 14.45
N ASP A 47 9.59 -0.83 15.27
CA ASP A 47 10.70 -1.67 14.82
C ASP A 47 10.26 -3.08 14.36
N TYR A 48 8.99 -3.43 14.54
CA TYR A 48 8.44 -4.74 14.21
C TYR A 48 6.99 -4.63 13.71
N MET A 49 6.52 -5.65 12.99
CA MET A 49 5.12 -5.75 12.59
C MET A 49 4.22 -5.88 13.81
N ARG A 50 3.34 -4.90 14.01
CA ARG A 50 2.53 -4.80 15.24
C ARG A 50 1.14 -5.43 15.10
N TYR A 51 0.57 -5.42 13.91
CA TYR A 51 -0.79 -5.88 13.67
C TYR A 51 -0.77 -7.23 12.95
N GLU A 52 -1.30 -8.25 13.61
CA GLU A 52 -1.62 -9.52 12.95
C GLU A 52 -2.97 -9.43 12.23
N THR A 53 -3.86 -8.56 12.73
CA THR A 53 -5.22 -8.38 12.22
C THR A 53 -5.59 -6.91 12.12
N THR A 54 -6.55 -6.59 11.25
CA THR A 54 -7.10 -5.23 11.17
C THR A 54 -7.88 -4.85 12.42
N GLN A 55 -8.41 -5.82 13.18
CA GLN A 55 -9.12 -5.53 14.43
C GLN A 55 -8.17 -4.93 15.48
N ASP A 56 -6.95 -5.43 15.58
CA ASP A 56 -5.93 -4.87 16.47
C ASP A 56 -5.54 -3.46 16.03
N MET A 57 -5.36 -3.26 14.73
CA MET A 57 -5.10 -1.94 14.15
C MET A 57 -6.23 -0.94 14.41
N PHE A 58 -7.48 -1.36 14.21
CA PHE A 58 -8.64 -0.50 14.41
C PHE A 58 -8.80 -0.11 15.89
N ALA A 59 -8.51 -1.01 16.82
CA ALA A 59 -8.54 -0.72 18.25
C ALA A 59 -7.50 0.33 18.68
N ASP A 60 -6.31 0.32 18.08
CA ASP A 60 -5.30 1.37 18.31
C ASP A 60 -5.74 2.69 17.63
N ILE A 61 -6.34 2.63 16.43
CA ILE A 61 -6.85 3.81 15.73
C ILE A 61 -7.96 4.52 16.51
N GLU A 62 -8.87 3.76 17.13
CA GLU A 62 -9.92 4.30 18.00
C GLU A 62 -9.36 5.02 19.24
N GLN A 63 -8.14 4.68 19.64
CA GLN A 63 -7.38 5.36 20.70
C GLN A 63 -6.52 6.53 20.18
N GLY A 64 -6.63 6.85 18.89
CA GLY A 64 -5.91 7.95 18.24
C GLY A 64 -4.47 7.62 17.86
N GLN A 65 -4.14 6.33 17.68
CA GLN A 65 -2.78 5.88 17.33
C GLN A 65 -2.78 4.92 16.14
N LEU A 66 -1.79 5.05 15.27
CA LEU A 66 -1.50 4.08 14.22
C LEU A 66 0.00 3.76 14.26
N TRP A 67 0.38 2.50 14.09
CA TRP A 67 1.76 2.05 14.16
C TRP A 67 2.17 1.45 12.83
N GLU A 68 3.24 1.97 12.23
CA GLU A 68 3.78 1.44 10.98
C GLU A 68 5.17 0.84 11.18
N SER A 69 5.39 -0.31 10.57
CA SER A 69 6.63 -1.08 10.71
C SER A 69 7.73 -0.63 9.74
N ALA A 70 8.95 -0.58 10.26
CA ALA A 70 10.17 -0.35 9.48
C ALA A 70 10.48 -1.40 8.43
N GLU A 71 10.05 -2.64 8.66
CA GLU A 71 10.35 -3.78 7.80
C GLU A 71 9.63 -3.71 6.44
N SER A 72 8.63 -2.82 6.33
CA SER A 72 7.81 -2.64 5.14
C SER A 72 8.30 -1.52 4.21
N TYR A 73 9.38 -0.80 4.56
CA TYR A 73 9.83 0.36 3.79
C TYR A 73 10.68 -0.03 2.58
N ASP A 74 10.09 0.04 1.39
CA ASP A 74 10.84 -0.09 0.17
C ASP A 74 11.44 1.25 -0.30
N SER A 75 12.77 1.31 -0.40
CA SER A 75 13.47 2.50 -0.91
C SER A 75 13.69 2.50 -2.43
N ALA A 76 13.23 1.49 -3.16
CA ALA A 76 13.43 1.40 -4.61
C ALA A 76 12.46 2.29 -5.39
N ILE A 77 11.28 2.56 -4.84
CA ILE A 77 10.24 3.40 -5.47
C ILE A 77 10.34 4.85 -4.99
N TYR A 78 10.73 5.05 -3.74
CA TYR A 78 10.71 6.35 -3.08
C TYR A 78 12.11 6.94 -2.90
N PRO A 79 12.27 8.28 -2.96
CA PRO A 79 13.57 8.92 -2.80
C PRO A 79 14.16 8.75 -1.39
N ASN A 80 13.33 8.44 -0.40
CA ASN A 80 13.76 8.04 0.95
C ASN A 80 12.65 7.21 1.65
N PRO A 81 12.96 6.51 2.76
CA PRO A 81 12.02 5.62 3.44
C PRO A 81 10.76 6.28 4.01
N PHE A 82 10.77 7.60 4.26
CA PHE A 82 9.62 8.29 4.87
C PHE A 82 8.39 8.28 3.96
N TYR A 83 8.56 8.33 2.64
CA TYR A 83 7.42 8.24 1.72
C TYR A 83 6.76 6.86 1.75
N GLY A 84 7.56 5.80 1.94
CA GLY A 84 7.03 4.46 2.21
C GLY A 84 6.23 4.40 3.50
N PHE A 85 6.76 5.00 4.58
CA PHE A 85 6.04 5.13 5.85
C PHE A 85 4.73 5.91 5.72
N ALA A 86 4.75 7.05 5.03
CA ALA A 86 3.57 7.85 4.78
C ALA A 86 2.53 7.09 3.95
N PHE A 87 2.97 6.37 2.93
CA PHE A 87 2.10 5.52 2.11
C PHE A 87 1.41 4.44 2.95
N LEU A 88 2.14 3.70 3.78
CA LEU A 88 1.57 2.68 4.65
C LEU A 88 0.55 3.28 5.61
N ALA A 89 0.88 4.39 6.27
CA ALA A 89 -0.04 5.06 7.19
C ALA A 89 -1.35 5.51 6.52
N ILE A 90 -1.27 6.02 5.28
CA ILE A 90 -2.46 6.40 4.50
C ILE A 90 -3.29 5.17 4.15
N HIS A 91 -2.63 4.09 3.72
CA HIS A 91 -3.25 2.84 3.29
C HIS A 91 -3.92 2.11 4.46
N ASP A 92 -3.23 1.92 5.57
CA ASP A 92 -3.75 1.30 6.80
C ASP A 92 -4.91 2.11 7.39
N TYR A 93 -4.84 3.44 7.34
CA TYR A 93 -5.97 4.28 7.73
C TYR A 93 -7.16 4.14 6.77
N ASP A 94 -6.94 3.91 5.46
CA ASP A 94 -8.02 3.62 4.51
C ASP A 94 -8.69 2.26 4.76
N HIS A 95 -7.98 1.26 5.28
CA HIS A 95 -8.60 0.03 5.80
C HIS A 95 -9.61 0.34 6.91
N TYR A 96 -9.24 1.19 7.87
CA TYR A 96 -10.14 1.61 8.94
C TYR A 96 -11.37 2.36 8.41
N ARG A 97 -11.17 3.30 7.48
CA ARG A 97 -12.27 4.08 6.89
C ARG A 97 -13.27 3.24 6.10
N THR A 98 -12.84 2.11 5.55
CA THR A 98 -13.67 1.21 4.76
C THR A 98 -14.12 -0.03 5.51
N ILE A 99 -13.61 -0.25 6.72
CA ILE A 99 -13.83 -1.46 7.53
C ILE A 99 -13.48 -2.72 6.72
N SER A 100 -12.33 -2.68 6.05
CA SER A 100 -11.82 -3.80 5.24
C SER A 100 -10.66 -4.51 5.93
N ASP A 101 -10.63 -5.84 5.83
CA ASP A 101 -9.53 -6.66 6.37
C ASP A 101 -8.30 -6.69 5.44
N PHE A 102 -7.26 -7.46 5.81
CA PHE A 102 -6.05 -7.66 5.00
C PHE A 102 -6.19 -8.78 3.95
N SER A 103 -7.42 -9.22 3.66
CA SER A 103 -7.65 -10.15 2.54
C SER A 103 -7.45 -9.43 1.21
N LEU A 104 -7.29 -10.18 0.10
CA LEU A 104 -7.23 -9.57 -1.23
C LEU A 104 -8.46 -8.70 -1.53
N GLU A 105 -9.65 -9.14 -1.11
CA GLU A 105 -10.88 -8.37 -1.24
C GLU A 105 -10.81 -7.06 -0.45
N GLY A 106 -10.27 -7.12 0.77
CA GLY A 106 -10.07 -5.95 1.62
C GLY A 106 -9.07 -4.95 1.07
N GLU A 107 -7.92 -5.42 0.58
CA GLU A 107 -6.93 -4.59 -0.11
C GLU A 107 -7.51 -3.88 -1.34
N ILE A 108 -8.37 -4.56 -2.10
CA ILE A 108 -9.03 -3.95 -3.26
C ILE A 108 -10.02 -2.86 -2.83
N ILE A 109 -10.66 -3.00 -1.67
CA ILE A 109 -11.54 -1.98 -1.11
C ILE A 109 -10.73 -0.75 -0.66
N ALA A 110 -9.65 -0.96 0.09
CA ALA A 110 -8.74 0.09 0.51
C ALA A 110 -8.14 0.83 -0.71
N TYR A 111 -7.59 0.09 -1.68
CA TYR A 111 -7.08 0.63 -2.95
C TYR A 111 -8.11 1.52 -3.65
N LYS A 112 -9.37 1.09 -3.77
CA LYS A 112 -10.40 1.90 -4.44
C LYS A 112 -10.67 3.22 -3.71
N LEU A 113 -10.53 3.25 -2.38
CA LEU A 113 -10.67 4.49 -1.62
C LEU A 113 -9.45 5.40 -1.83
N THR A 114 -8.24 4.85 -1.81
CA THR A 114 -6.99 5.57 -2.06
C THR A 114 -6.92 6.12 -3.49
N ALA A 115 -7.19 5.28 -4.50
CA ALA A 115 -7.10 5.62 -5.92
C ALA A 115 -8.06 6.74 -6.35
N LYS A 116 -9.21 6.90 -5.68
CA LYS A 116 -10.13 8.02 -5.90
C LYS A 116 -9.52 9.38 -5.58
N ARG A 117 -8.49 9.42 -4.74
CA ARG A 117 -7.81 10.63 -4.31
C ARG A 117 -6.48 10.84 -5.02
N ALA A 118 -5.99 9.83 -5.75
CA ALA A 118 -4.76 9.91 -6.51
C ALA A 118 -4.84 10.99 -7.62
N PRO A 119 -3.76 11.74 -7.87
CA PRO A 119 -3.78 12.92 -8.74
C PRO A 119 -3.81 12.57 -10.23
N SER A 120 -3.36 11.37 -10.61
CA SER A 120 -3.29 10.94 -12.00
C SER A 120 -3.51 9.43 -12.16
N LEU A 121 -3.81 9.00 -13.38
CA LEU A 121 -3.95 7.58 -13.72
C LEU A 121 -2.64 6.81 -13.51
N GLU A 122 -1.49 7.46 -13.74
CA GLU A 122 -0.18 6.85 -13.52
C GLU A 122 0.02 6.52 -12.03
N ILE A 123 -0.31 7.45 -11.13
CA ILE A 123 -0.30 7.18 -9.68
C ILE A 123 -1.29 6.07 -9.31
N GLN A 124 -2.49 6.04 -9.90
CA GLN A 124 -3.44 4.95 -9.66
C GLN A 124 -2.89 3.57 -10.05
N LYS A 125 -2.06 3.48 -11.10
CA LYS A 125 -1.40 2.23 -11.51
C LYS A 125 -0.29 1.83 -10.54
N ILE A 126 0.51 2.79 -10.07
CA ILE A 126 1.53 2.55 -9.04
C ILE A 126 0.85 1.99 -7.78
N LEU A 127 -0.19 2.66 -7.29
CA LEU A 127 -0.96 2.22 -6.11
C LEU A 127 -1.60 0.84 -6.31
N TYR A 128 -2.10 0.55 -7.52
CA TYR A 128 -2.66 -0.77 -7.83
C TYR A 128 -1.60 -1.87 -7.76
N SER A 129 -0.39 -1.59 -8.25
CA SER A 129 0.73 -2.52 -8.16
C SER A 129 1.12 -2.80 -6.72
N GLU A 130 1.30 -1.74 -5.92
CA GLU A 130 1.74 -1.86 -4.52
C GLU A 130 0.68 -2.50 -3.61
N ILE A 131 -0.60 -2.14 -3.75
CA ILE A 131 -1.67 -2.61 -2.84
C ILE A 131 -2.26 -3.93 -3.32
N VAL A 132 -2.62 -4.04 -4.60
CA VAL A 132 -3.41 -5.19 -5.09
C VAL A 132 -2.52 -6.30 -5.62
N LEU A 133 -1.58 -5.97 -6.51
CA LEU A 133 -0.76 -6.99 -7.18
C LEU A 133 0.29 -7.59 -6.24
N LYS A 134 0.95 -6.76 -5.42
CA LYS A 134 1.92 -7.22 -4.42
C LYS A 134 1.26 -8.13 -3.38
N THR A 135 0.08 -7.76 -2.86
CA THR A 135 -0.66 -8.60 -1.90
C THR A 135 -1.13 -9.91 -2.51
N ALA A 136 -1.69 -9.88 -3.74
CA ALA A 136 -2.04 -11.13 -4.42
C ALA A 136 -0.83 -12.06 -4.59
N THR A 137 0.34 -11.48 -4.86
CA THR A 137 1.60 -12.24 -5.00
C THR A 137 2.08 -12.79 -3.67
N TYR A 138 2.03 -12.01 -2.59
CA TYR A 138 2.34 -12.48 -1.24
C TYR A 138 1.46 -13.67 -0.86
N LEU A 139 0.14 -13.55 -1.05
CA LEU A 139 -0.82 -14.63 -0.78
C LEU A 139 -0.57 -15.87 -1.63
N TYR A 140 -0.09 -15.71 -2.86
CA TYR A 140 0.24 -16.82 -3.75
C TYR A 140 1.56 -17.52 -3.39
N LEU A 141 2.58 -16.77 -2.99
CA LEU A 141 3.92 -17.30 -2.67
C LEU A 141 4.07 -17.75 -1.21
N GLY A 142 3.30 -17.18 -0.29
CA GLY A 142 3.46 -17.34 1.15
C GLY A 142 4.63 -16.54 1.74
N HIS A 143 5.22 -15.61 0.98
CA HIS A 143 6.29 -14.72 1.41
C HIS A 143 6.32 -13.43 0.57
N THR A 144 7.02 -12.41 1.05
CA THR A 144 7.19 -11.12 0.35
C THR A 144 7.87 -11.33 -1.01
N PRO A 145 7.29 -10.84 -2.12
CA PRO A 145 7.92 -10.90 -3.43
C PRO A 145 9.01 -9.82 -3.57
N GLU A 146 9.87 -9.96 -4.59
CA GLU A 146 10.73 -8.87 -5.02
C GLU A 146 9.90 -7.63 -5.42
N THR A 147 10.38 -6.45 -5.05
CA THR A 147 9.66 -5.21 -5.35
C THR A 147 9.85 -4.78 -6.79
N LYS A 148 8.73 -4.50 -7.43
CA LYS A 148 8.65 -3.88 -8.76
C LYS A 148 7.27 -3.27 -8.95
N ILE A 149 7.18 -2.29 -9.84
CA ILE A 149 5.90 -1.70 -10.24
C ILE A 149 5.45 -2.32 -11.55
N ILE A 150 4.21 -2.78 -11.61
CA ILE A 150 3.60 -3.37 -12.81
C ILE A 150 2.44 -2.48 -13.26
N PHE A 151 2.47 -2.05 -14.52
CA PHE A 151 1.36 -1.35 -15.15
C PHE A 151 0.50 -2.34 -15.93
N PRO A 152 -0.69 -2.73 -15.42
CA PRO A 152 -1.64 -3.58 -16.14
C PRO A 152 -2.29 -2.88 -17.33
#